data_AF-E0SFL3-F1
#
_entry.id   AF-E0SFL3-F1
#
_cell.length_a   1.000
_cell.length_b   1.000
_cell.length_c   1.000
_cell.angle_alpha   90.00
_cell.angle_beta   90.00
_cell.angle_gamma   90.00
#
_symmetry.space_group_name_H-M   'P 1'
#
loop_
_entity.id
_entity.type
_entity.pdbx_description
1 polymer ?
#
loop_
_entity_poly.entity_id
_entity_poly.type
_entity_poly.pdbx_seq_one_letter_code
_entity_poly.pdbx_strand_id
1 'polypeptide(L)'
;MFYSKSNSGFYSKDVNGANIPDDAVEISDDYYQHLLNEQALGNTIIFDELAKKPIAVTPAPVSETQLAEAARRQRDNLLIASDWTQVPDAPVDQQAWRSYRAILRQVPEQTGFPHNVEWPVSPGK
;
A
#
# COMPACT_ATOMS: atom_id res chain seq x y z
N MET A 1 -9.98 -28.06 -2.89
CA MET A 1 -10.10 -26.60 -2.66
C MET A 1 -10.56 -25.86 -3.92
N PHE A 2 -11.00 -24.61 -3.85
CA PHE A 2 -11.37 -23.78 -5.01
C PHE A 2 -10.68 -22.41 -4.97
N TYR A 3 -10.45 -21.79 -6.14
CA TYR A 3 -9.91 -20.44 -6.28
C TYR A 3 -10.77 -19.60 -7.23
N SER A 4 -11.33 -18.50 -6.74
CA SER A 4 -12.08 -17.54 -7.57
C SER A 4 -11.15 -16.53 -8.23
N LYS A 5 -11.25 -16.42 -9.56
CA LYS A 5 -10.48 -15.47 -10.35
C LYS A 5 -10.83 -14.02 -9.98
N SER A 6 -12.11 -13.68 -9.96
CA SER A 6 -12.60 -12.31 -9.72
C SER A 6 -12.30 -11.84 -8.31
N ASN A 7 -12.38 -12.74 -7.33
CA ASN A 7 -12.15 -12.40 -5.92
C ASN A 7 -10.68 -12.60 -5.49
N SER A 8 -9.84 -13.20 -6.34
CA SER A 8 -8.46 -13.57 -6.04
C SER A 8 -8.32 -14.28 -4.68
N GLY A 9 -9.21 -15.25 -4.42
CA GLY A 9 -9.38 -15.85 -3.10
C GLY A 9 -9.68 -17.34 -3.14
N PHE A 10 -9.32 -18.02 -2.06
CA PHE A 10 -9.57 -19.44 -1.88
C PHE A 10 -10.90 -19.72 -1.18
N TYR A 11 -11.57 -20.78 -1.59
CA TYR A 11 -12.86 -21.24 -1.08
C TYR A 11 -12.83 -22.74 -0.84
N SER A 12 -13.59 -23.21 0.14
CA SER A 12 -13.84 -24.64 0.36
C SER A 12 -15.33 -24.91 0.40
N LYS A 13 -15.75 -26.10 -0.06
CA LYS A 13 -17.16 -26.48 -0.04
C LYS A 13 -17.71 -26.58 1.38
N ASP A 14 -16.88 -27.02 2.32
CA ASP A 14 -17.27 -27.21 3.73
C ASP A 14 -17.48 -25.88 4.46
N VAL A 15 -16.70 -24.84 4.11
CA VAL A 15 -16.81 -23.52 4.73
C VAL A 15 -17.80 -22.62 3.98
N ASN A 16 -17.75 -22.62 2.64
CA ASN A 16 -18.47 -21.65 1.82
C ASN A 16 -19.76 -22.20 1.20
N GLY A 17 -19.91 -23.51 1.06
CA GLY A 17 -21.12 -24.15 0.52
C GLY A 17 -21.53 -23.59 -0.84
N ALA A 18 -22.76 -23.10 -0.95
CA ALA A 18 -23.31 -22.50 -2.17
C ALA A 18 -22.79 -21.08 -2.46
N ASN A 19 -22.01 -20.47 -1.55
CA ASN A 19 -21.45 -19.12 -1.73
C ASN A 19 -20.08 -19.16 -2.44
N ILE A 20 -19.70 -20.29 -3.04
CA ILE A 20 -18.52 -20.37 -3.90
C ILE A 20 -18.85 -19.64 -5.21
N PRO A 21 -18.03 -18.68 -5.66
CA PRO A 21 -18.25 -17.99 -6.93
C PRO A 21 -18.28 -18.94 -8.14
N ASP A 22 -19.12 -18.63 -9.14
CA ASP A 22 -19.25 -19.42 -10.37
C ASP A 22 -17.94 -19.48 -11.18
N ASP A 23 -17.06 -18.49 -11.00
CA ASP A 23 -15.76 -18.41 -11.66
C ASP A 23 -14.65 -19.13 -10.89
N ALA A 24 -14.99 -19.84 -9.81
CA ALA A 24 -14.03 -20.55 -9.01
C ALA A 24 -13.59 -21.84 -9.70
N VAL A 25 -12.28 -22.00 -9.86
CA VAL A 25 -11.67 -23.23 -10.37
C VAL A 25 -11.30 -24.15 -9.22
N GLU A 26 -11.55 -25.45 -9.37
CA GLU A 26 -11.10 -26.44 -8.41
C GLU A 26 -9.57 -26.62 -8.49
N ILE A 27 -8.94 -26.72 -7.33
CA ILE A 27 -7.52 -27.01 -7.17
C ILE A 27 -7.32 -28.10 -6.13
N SER A 28 -6.25 -28.88 -6.28
CA SER A 28 -5.87 -29.86 -5.26
C SER A 28 -5.44 -29.19 -3.97
N ASP A 29 -5.59 -29.89 -2.86
CA ASP A 29 -5.20 -29.38 -1.54
C ASP A 29 -3.68 -29.18 -1.46
N ASP A 30 -2.89 -30.05 -2.08
CA ASP A 30 -1.42 -29.88 -2.20
C ASP A 30 -1.06 -28.60 -2.95
N TYR A 31 -1.78 -28.29 -4.04
CA TYR A 31 -1.52 -27.07 -4.81
C TYR A 31 -1.94 -25.82 -4.04
N TYR A 32 -3.05 -25.90 -3.31
CA TYR A 32 -3.44 -24.87 -2.36
C TYR A 32 -2.36 -24.62 -1.30
N GLN A 33 -1.83 -25.67 -0.67
CA GLN A 33 -0.74 -25.54 0.33
C GLN A 33 0.52 -24.93 -0.28
N HIS A 34 0.89 -25.34 -1.51
CA HIS A 34 2.01 -24.71 -2.22
C HIS A 34 1.79 -23.21 -2.42
N LEU A 35 0.62 -22.79 -2.93
CA LEU A 35 0.31 -21.37 -3.14
C LEU A 35 0.28 -20.58 -1.83
N LEU A 36 -0.20 -21.16 -0.73
CA LEU A 36 -0.14 -20.55 0.59
C LEU A 36 1.31 -20.31 1.05
N ASN A 37 2.21 -21.26 0.81
CA ASN A 37 3.62 -21.10 1.13
C ASN A 37 4.26 -19.99 0.29
N GLU A 38 3.95 -19.92 -1.00
CA GLU A 38 4.41 -18.83 -1.87
C GLU A 38 3.88 -17.47 -1.40
N GLN A 39 2.62 -17.39 -0.98
CA GLN A 39 2.06 -16.17 -0.42
C GLN A 39 2.75 -15.77 0.89
N ALA A 40 3.09 -16.74 1.75
CA ALA A 40 3.87 -16.50 2.96
C ALA A 40 5.30 -16.01 2.68
N LEU A 41 5.85 -16.32 1.50
CA LEU A 41 7.12 -15.78 0.99
C LEU A 41 6.99 -14.38 0.37
N GLY A 42 5.80 -13.79 0.35
CA GLY A 42 5.53 -12.45 -0.17
C GLY A 42 5.13 -12.39 -1.64
N ASN A 43 4.87 -13.54 -2.27
CA ASN A 43 4.30 -13.58 -3.62
C ASN A 43 2.80 -13.27 -3.58
N THR A 44 2.28 -12.73 -4.67
CA THR A 44 0.84 -12.51 -4.87
C THR A 44 0.29 -13.65 -5.72
N ILE A 45 -0.85 -14.20 -5.32
CA ILE A 45 -1.54 -15.20 -6.12
C ILE A 45 -2.47 -14.47 -7.09
N ILE A 46 -2.30 -14.75 -8.38
CA ILE A 46 -3.14 -14.23 -9.46
C ILE A 46 -3.70 -15.38 -10.28
N PHE A 47 -4.78 -15.15 -11.02
CA PHE A 47 -5.26 -16.13 -11.99
C PHE A 47 -4.54 -15.97 -13.33
N ASP A 48 -3.86 -17.02 -13.79
CA ASP A 48 -3.27 -17.03 -15.13
C ASP A 48 -4.31 -17.47 -16.17
N GLU A 49 -4.65 -16.56 -17.08
CA GLU A 49 -5.67 -16.80 -18.09
C GLU A 49 -5.29 -17.85 -19.14
N LEU A 50 -4.00 -18.05 -19.37
CA LEU A 50 -3.52 -18.99 -20.38
C LEU A 50 -3.51 -20.41 -19.83
N ALA A 51 -2.96 -20.58 -18.63
CA ALA A 51 -2.87 -21.85 -17.91
C ALA A 51 -4.16 -22.22 -17.17
N LYS A 52 -5.14 -21.30 -17.10
CA LYS A 52 -6.45 -21.47 -16.44
C LYS A 52 -6.33 -21.94 -14.99
N LYS A 53 -5.36 -21.39 -14.26
CA LYS A 53 -5.09 -21.76 -12.86
C LYS A 53 -4.51 -20.57 -12.08
N PRO A 54 -4.68 -20.55 -10.74
CA PRO A 54 -3.94 -19.62 -9.91
C PRO A 54 -2.44 -19.88 -10.00
N ILE A 55 -1.64 -18.83 -10.06
CA ILE A 55 -0.17 -18.88 -10.00
C ILE A 55 0.32 -17.88 -8.96
N ALA A 56 1.41 -18.20 -8.29
CA ALA A 56 2.13 -17.23 -7.47
C ALA A 56 3.08 -16.43 -8.37
N VAL A 57 3.04 -15.11 -8.24
CA VAL A 57 3.97 -14.20 -8.89
C VAL A 57 4.63 -13.30 -7.87
N THR A 58 5.92 -13.04 -8.04
CA THR A 58 6.59 -12.02 -7.25
C THR A 58 6.04 -10.65 -7.66
N PRO A 59 5.42 -9.88 -6.73
CA PRO A 59 4.96 -8.55 -7.07
C PRO A 59 6.16 -7.72 -7.53
N ALA A 60 5.97 -6.96 -8.61
CA ALA A 60 7.01 -6.03 -9.04
C ALA A 60 7.31 -5.06 -7.88
N PRO A 61 8.60 -4.76 -7.60
CA PRO A 61 8.93 -3.76 -6.62
C PRO A 61 8.27 -2.43 -7.01
N VAL A 62 7.79 -1.68 -6.01
CA VAL A 62 7.26 -0.35 -6.24
C VAL A 62 8.34 0.48 -6.94
N SER A 63 8.00 1.04 -8.09
CA SER A 63 8.95 1.85 -8.86
C SER A 63 9.39 3.09 -8.07
N GLU A 64 10.58 3.60 -8.37
CA GLU A 64 11.11 4.83 -7.77
C GLU A 64 10.13 6.01 -7.95
N THR A 65 9.52 6.12 -9.13
CA THR A 65 8.49 7.13 -9.42
C THR A 65 7.28 7.01 -8.49
N GLN A 66 6.75 5.80 -8.28
CA GLN A 66 5.60 5.58 -7.39
C GLN A 66 5.94 5.88 -5.93
N LEU A 67 7.14 5.52 -5.46
CA LEU A 67 7.62 5.88 -4.13
C LEU A 67 7.73 7.41 -3.98
N ALA A 68 8.31 8.08 -4.97
CA ALA A 68 8.45 9.53 -4.97
C ALA A 68 7.10 10.26 -5.00
N GLU A 69 6.13 9.76 -5.76
CA GLU A 69 4.76 10.27 -5.75
C GLU A 69 4.08 10.07 -4.39
N ALA A 70 4.24 8.90 -3.76
CA ALA A 70 3.68 8.63 -2.44
C ALA A 70 4.24 9.59 -1.39
N ALA A 71 5.56 9.80 -1.37
CA ALA A 71 6.19 10.76 -0.47
C ALA A 71 5.74 12.20 -0.73
N ARG A 72 5.62 12.63 -1.99
CA ARG A 72 5.08 13.96 -2.34
C ARG A 72 3.64 14.14 -1.88
N ARG A 73 2.78 13.13 -2.05
CA ARG A 73 1.41 13.13 -1.53
C ARG A 73 1.37 13.28 -0.01
N GLN A 74 2.24 12.57 0.72
CA GLN A 74 2.33 12.71 2.17
C GLN A 74 2.74 14.12 2.59
N ARG A 75 3.75 14.70 1.93
CA ARG A 75 4.15 16.11 2.13
C ARG A 75 2.96 17.05 1.92
N ASP A 76 2.23 16.89 0.82
CA ASP A 76 1.10 17.76 0.47
C ASP A 76 -0.02 17.64 1.50
N ASN A 77 -0.32 16.43 1.98
CA ASN A 77 -1.27 16.20 3.06
C ASN A 77 -0.86 16.88 4.37
N LEU A 78 0.43 16.83 4.74
CA LEU A 78 0.95 17.50 5.95
C LEU A 78 0.92 19.03 5.81
N LEU A 79 1.16 19.56 4.62
CA LEU A 79 0.98 20.98 4.32
C LEU A 79 -0.51 21.37 4.41
N ILE A 80 -1.44 20.58 3.87
CA ILE A 80 -2.88 20.87 4.00
C ILE A 80 -3.31 20.83 5.47
N ALA A 81 -2.89 19.79 6.22
CA ALA A 81 -3.25 19.62 7.63
C ALA A 81 -2.71 20.74 8.54
N SER A 82 -1.61 21.39 8.15
CA SER A 82 -0.99 22.50 8.88
C SER A 82 -1.32 23.88 8.30
N ASP A 83 -2.27 23.98 7.37
CA ASP A 83 -2.54 25.26 6.70
C ASP A 83 -3.19 26.29 7.65
N TRP A 84 -4.07 25.84 8.53
CA TRP A 84 -4.73 26.67 9.54
C TRP A 84 -3.75 27.35 10.51
N THR A 85 -2.50 26.88 10.64
CA THR A 85 -1.51 27.51 11.53
C THR A 85 -0.86 28.74 10.92
N GLN A 86 -1.11 29.01 9.63
CA GLN A 86 -0.49 30.10 8.88
C GLN A 86 -1.27 31.40 8.93
N VAL A 87 -2.51 31.37 9.44
CA VAL A 87 -3.30 32.59 9.62
C VAL A 87 -2.74 33.40 10.80
N PRO A 88 -2.69 34.74 10.73
CA PRO A 88 -2.05 35.59 11.76
C PRO A 88 -2.65 35.45 13.17
N ASP A 89 -3.92 35.05 13.26
CA ASP A 89 -4.69 34.88 14.50
C ASP A 89 -4.65 33.45 15.05
N ALA A 90 -3.94 32.51 14.40
CA ALA A 90 -3.85 31.14 14.90
C ALA A 90 -3.11 31.10 16.25
N PRO A 91 -3.70 30.45 17.28
CA PRO A 91 -3.16 30.42 18.64
C PRO A 91 -2.06 29.36 18.79
N VAL A 92 -0.97 29.49 18.03
CA VAL A 92 0.16 28.55 18.00
C VAL A 92 1.49 29.30 17.88
N ASP A 93 2.61 28.60 18.07
CA ASP A 93 3.93 29.14 17.71
C ASP A 93 4.08 29.23 16.19
N GLN A 94 3.79 30.42 15.67
CA GLN A 94 3.89 30.76 14.24
C GLN A 94 5.27 30.48 13.66
N GLN A 95 6.34 30.73 14.41
CA GLN A 95 7.69 30.55 13.91
C GLN A 95 8.03 29.06 13.79
N ALA A 96 7.66 28.26 14.80
CA ALA A 96 7.84 26.82 14.77
C ALA A 96 7.08 26.18 13.60
N TRP A 97 5.83 26.60 13.35
CA TRP A 97 5.02 26.09 12.24
C TRP A 97 5.52 26.53 10.86
N ARG A 98 6.07 27.75 10.72
CA ARG A 98 6.75 28.17 9.49
C ARG A 98 7.98 27.32 9.19
N SER A 99 8.82 27.06 10.19
CA SER A 99 9.99 26.18 10.05
C SER A 99 9.58 24.75 9.68
N TYR A 100 8.58 24.18 10.36
CA TYR A 100 8.02 22.86 10.04
C TYR A 100 7.59 22.76 8.56
N ARG A 101 6.81 23.74 8.07
CA ARG A 101 6.33 23.76 6.67
C ARG A 101 7.46 24.02 5.67
N ALA A 102 8.50 24.76 6.04
CA ALA A 102 9.68 24.94 5.19
C ALA A 102 10.40 23.61 4.97
N ILE A 103 10.63 22.84 6.05
CA ILE A 103 11.26 21.52 5.98
C ILE A 103 10.42 20.55 5.14
N LEU A 104 9.08 20.55 5.32
CA LEU A 104 8.20 19.72 4.48
C LEU A 104 8.38 20.01 2.99
N ARG A 105 8.47 21.28 2.57
CA ARG A 105 8.64 21.62 1.14
C ARG A 105 9.96 21.10 0.57
N GLN A 106 10.99 21.02 1.40
CA GLN A 106 12.33 20.52 1.03
C GLN A 106 12.44 18.99 1.05
N VAL A 107 11.40 18.24 1.43
CA VAL A 107 11.41 16.76 1.45
C VAL A 107 11.93 16.13 0.14
N PRO A 108 11.53 16.58 -1.08
CA PRO A 108 12.05 16.01 -2.32
C PRO A 108 13.54 16.27 -2.58
N GLU A 109 14.17 17.16 -1.82
CA GLU A 109 15.58 17.54 -1.95
C GLU A 109 16.48 16.80 -0.94
N GLN A 110 15.90 15.98 -0.04
CA GLN A 110 16.65 15.23 0.96
C GLN A 110 17.54 14.15 0.33
N THR A 111 18.75 13.99 0.88
CA THR A 111 19.63 12.87 0.55
C THR A 111 19.01 11.56 1.03
N GLY A 112 18.43 10.80 0.11
CA GLY A 112 17.72 9.55 0.41
C GLY A 112 16.28 9.51 -0.11
N PHE A 113 15.73 10.65 -0.56
CA PHE A 113 14.44 10.65 -1.24
C PHE A 113 14.48 9.77 -2.51
N PRO A 114 13.46 8.92 -2.77
CA PRO A 114 12.24 8.72 -1.99
C PRO A 114 12.28 7.58 -0.95
N HIS A 115 13.42 6.90 -0.79
CA HIS A 115 13.56 5.67 0.01
C HIS A 115 13.72 5.91 1.52
N ASN A 116 14.45 6.95 1.90
CA ASN A 116 14.72 7.32 3.28
C ASN A 116 14.41 8.80 3.46
N VAL A 117 13.18 9.10 3.89
CA VAL A 117 12.69 10.47 4.09
C VAL A 117 12.62 10.78 5.58
N GLU A 118 13.29 11.84 5.98
CA GLU A 118 13.21 12.40 7.33
C GLU A 118 12.05 13.40 7.42
N TRP A 119 10.99 13.02 8.12
CA TRP A 119 9.82 13.86 8.31
C TRP A 119 9.98 14.75 9.56
N PRO A 120 9.72 16.07 9.47
CA PRO A 120 9.77 16.93 10.65
C PRO A 120 8.67 16.55 11.64
N VAL A 121 8.96 16.70 12.94
CA VAL A 121 7.97 16.53 14.00
C VAL A 121 7.09 17.78 14.07
N SER A 122 5.76 17.59 14.14
CA SER A 122 4.83 18.70 14.29
C SER A 122 5.09 19.44 15.62
N PRO A 123 5.10 20.79 15.64
CA PRO A 123 5.35 21.58 16.86
C PRO A 123 4.34 21.41 18.00
N GLY A 124 3.23 20.68 17.78
CA GLY A 124 2.12 20.62 18.72
C GLY A 124 1.19 21.84 18.60
N LYS A 125 0.13 21.84 19.42
CA LYS A 125 -0.75 22.99 19.61
C LYS A 125 -0.24 23.85 20.75
#